data_AF-A0A3C1IF72-F1
#
_entry.id   AF-A0A3C1IF72-F1
#
_cell.length_a   1.000
_cell.length_b   1.000
_cell.length_c   1.000
_cell.angle_alpha   90.00
_cell.angle_beta   90.00
_cell.angle_gamma   90.00
#
_symmetry.space_group_name_H-M   'P 1'
#
loop_
_entity.id
_entity.type
_entity.pdbx_description
1 polymer ?
#
loop_
_entity_poly.entity_id
_entity_poly.type
_entity_poly.pdbx_seq_one_letter_code
_entity_poly.pdbx_strand_id
1 'polypeptide(L)' 'DVEGFEAAVLAGAERVLSKDRPAIWVELTVQHGDENVAATRSILETHGYIQQRKISNTDFIYLPK' A
#
# COMPACT_ATOMS: atom_id res chain seq x y z
N ASP A 1 1.71 -7.57 4.61
CA ASP A 1 2.08 -8.85 4.02
C ASP A 1 0.83 -9.69 3.84
N VAL A 2 0.41 -9.88 2.59
CA VAL A 2 -0.79 -10.64 2.22
C VAL A 2 -0.54 -11.46 0.94
N GLU A 3 0.70 -11.90 0.70
CA GLU A 3 1.04 -12.88 -0.35
C GLU A 3 0.51 -12.51 -1.76
N GLY A 4 0.64 -11.25 -2.17
CA GLY A 4 0.27 -10.79 -3.52
C GLY A 4 -1.14 -10.26 -3.69
N PHE A 5 -1.91 -10.14 -2.60
CA PHE A 5 -3.26 -9.58 -2.61
C PHE A 5 -3.33 -8.14 -2.10
N GLU A 6 -2.20 -7.42 -2.02
CA GLU A 6 -2.11 -6.09 -1.40
C GLU A 6 -3.09 -5.10 -2.03
N ALA A 7 -3.15 -5.05 -3.37
CA ALA A 7 -4.04 -4.13 -4.08
C ALA A 7 -5.52 -4.45 -3.82
N ALA A 8 -5.89 -5.74 -3.83
CA ALA A 8 -7.26 -6.18 -3.57
C ALA A 8 -7.69 -5.89 -2.12
N VAL A 9 -6.80 -6.12 -1.16
CA VAL A 9 -7.04 -5.81 0.26
C VAL A 9 -7.25 -4.31 0.46
N LEU A 10 -6.41 -3.48 -0.16
CA LEU A 10 -6.55 -2.03 -0.07
C LEU A 10 -7.83 -1.51 -0.74
N ALA A 11 -8.20 -2.06 -1.90
CA ALA A 11 -9.45 -1.72 -2.57
C ALA A 11 -10.67 -2.06 -1.69
N GLY A 12 -10.67 -3.22 -1.02
CA GLY A 12 -11.72 -3.59 -0.06
C GLY A 12 -11.71 -2.75 1.23
N ALA A 13 -10.59 -2.10 1.55
CA ALA A 13 -10.41 -1.26 2.73
C ALA A 13 -10.71 0.24 2.50
N GLU A 14 -11.34 0.61 1.37
CA GLU A 14 -11.60 1.99 0.95
C GLU A 14 -12.10 2.90 2.08
N ARG A 15 -13.07 2.43 2.88
CA ARG A 15 -13.65 3.20 4.00
C ARG A 15 -12.60 3.54 5.06
N VAL A 16 -11.69 2.62 5.36
CA VAL A 16 -10.62 2.83 6.36
C VAL A 16 -9.58 3.79 5.79
N LEU A 17 -9.20 3.62 4.53
CA LEU A 17 -8.23 4.47 3.83
C LEU A 17 -8.70 5.92 3.71
N SER A 18 -10.00 6.15 3.53
CA SER A 18 -10.58 7.49 3.37
C SER A 18 -10.94 8.16 4.69
N LYS A 19 -11.49 7.43 5.66
CA LYS A 19 -12.00 8.00 6.92
C LYS A 19 -10.97 8.00 8.03
N ASP A 20 -10.43 6.82 8.34
CA ASP A 20 -9.61 6.62 9.53
C ASP A 20 -8.13 6.97 9.24
N ARG A 21 -7.75 6.89 7.96
CA ARG A 21 -6.44 7.31 7.42
C ARG A 21 -5.27 6.82 8.28
N PRO A 22 -5.17 5.53 8.63
CA PRO A 22 -4.09 5.03 9.49
C PRO A 22 -2.75 5.07 8.76
N ALA A 23 -1.64 5.04 9.50
CA ALA A 23 -0.35 4.68 8.93
C ALA A 23 -0.40 3.24 8.37
N ILE A 24 0.18 3.02 7.19
CA ILE A 24 0.18 1.71 6.54
C ILE A 24 1.61 1.25 6.33
N TRP A 25 1.92 0.08 6.87
CA TRP A 25 3.09 -0.67 6.46
C TRP A 25 2.66 -1.72 5.43
N VAL A 26 3.40 -1.79 4.33
CA VAL A 26 3.14 -2.74 3.24
C VAL A 26 4.47 -3.29 2.74
N GLU A 27 4.47 -4.60 2.47
CA GLU A 27 5.55 -5.26 1.77
C GLU A 27 5.20 -5.31 0.27
N LEU A 28 6.11 -4.83 -0.57
CA LEU A 28 6.01 -4.81 -2.03
C LEU A 28 7.23 -5.50 -2.62
N THR A 29 7.05 -6.75 -3.05
CA THR A 29 8.07 -7.57 -3.70
C THR A 29 7.65 -7.91 -5.13
N VAL A 30 8.63 -8.01 -6.04
CA VAL A 30 8.38 -8.39 -7.45
C VAL A 30 7.82 -9.80 -7.59
N GLN A 31 8.02 -10.66 -6.57
CA GLN A 31 7.44 -12.01 -6.54
C GLN A 31 5.91 -11.99 -6.44
N HIS A 32 5.34 -10.90 -5.90
CA HIS A 32 3.89 -10.66 -5.84
C HIS A 32 3.33 -10.11 -7.17
N GLY A 33 4.19 -9.93 -8.19
CA GLY A 33 3.83 -9.42 -9.51
C GLY A 33 3.92 -7.90 -9.61
N ASP A 34 4.59 -7.41 -10.66
CA ASP A 34 4.80 -5.98 -10.91
C ASP A 34 3.48 -5.20 -11.05
N GLU A 35 2.46 -5.81 -11.65
CA GLU A 35 1.13 -5.22 -11.79
C GLU A 35 0.47 -4.96 -10.44
N ASN A 36 0.55 -5.92 -9.51
CA ASN A 36 -0.01 -5.77 -8.16
C ASN A 36 0.77 -4.73 -7.34
N VAL A 37 2.10 -4.67 -7.48
CA VAL A 37 2.92 -3.62 -6.85
C VAL A 37 2.52 -2.23 -7.37
N ALA A 38 2.38 -2.08 -8.68
CA ALA A 38 1.96 -0.82 -9.29
C ALA A 38 0.55 -0.40 -8.85
N ALA A 39 -0.41 -1.34 -8.86
CA ALA A 39 -1.78 -1.10 -8.42
C ALA A 39 -1.85 -0.69 -6.95
N THR A 40 -1.11 -1.40 -6.07
CA THR A 40 -1.03 -1.08 -4.64
C THR A 40 -0.56 0.35 -4.40
N ARG A 41 0.51 0.78 -5.08
CA ARG A 41 1.02 2.15 -5.00
C ARG A 41 -0.01 3.16 -5.48
N SER A 42 -0.63 2.91 -6.63
CA SER A 42 -1.64 3.79 -7.21
C SER A 42 -2.85 3.98 -6.28
N ILE A 43 -3.31 2.92 -5.61
CA ILE A 43 -4.43 3.02 -4.65
C ILE A 43 -4.04 3.92 -3.48
N LEU A 44 -2.89 3.68 -2.85
CA LEU A 44 -2.42 4.47 -1.72
C LEU A 44 -2.26 5.96 -2.10
N GLU A 45 -1.60 6.24 -3.23
CA GLU A 45 -1.44 7.60 -3.75
C GLU A 45 -2.77 8.29 -4.03
N THR A 46 -3.75 7.57 -4.61
CA THR A 46 -5.10 8.07 -4.86
C THR A 46 -5.82 8.46 -3.57
N HIS A 47 -5.60 7.70 -2.49
CA HIS A 47 -6.11 8.03 -1.15
C HIS A 47 -5.27 9.07 -0.41
N GLY A 48 -4.32 9.72 -1.09
CA GLY A 48 -3.52 10.82 -0.54
C GLY A 48 -2.42 10.34 0.43
N TYR A 49 -1.97 9.09 0.30
CA TYR A 49 -0.83 8.60 1.07
C TYR A 49 0.49 8.93 0.38
N ILE A 50 1.51 9.17 1.21
CA ILE A 50 2.88 9.43 0.76
C ILE A 50 3.78 8.37 1.40
N GLN A 51 4.66 7.78 0.59
CA GLN A 51 5.72 6.90 1.08
C GLN A 51 6.73 7.72 1.89
N GLN A 52 6.83 7.46 3.18
CA GLN A 52 7.68 8.22 4.10
C GLN A 52 9.02 7.52 4.35
N ARG A 53 9.00 6.20 4.46
CA ARG A 53 10.18 5.44 4.83
C ARG A 53 10.22 4.09 4.13
N LYS A 54 11.40 3.76 3.62
CA LYS A 54 11.79 2.43 3.19
C LYS A 54 12.49 1.75 4.36
N ILE A 55 11.94 0.66 4.89
CA ILE A 55 12.54 -0.09 6.01
C ILE A 55 13.54 -1.12 5.46
N SER A 56 13.19 -1.75 4.34
CA SER A 56 13.99 -2.75 3.64
C SER A 56 13.78 -2.61 2.13
N ASN A 57 14.33 -3.52 1.31
CA ASN A 57 14.10 -3.48 -0.14
C ASN A 57 12.64 -3.66 -0.54
N THR A 58 11.87 -4.39 0.25
CA THR A 58 10.47 -4.71 -0.01
C THR A 58 9.51 -4.02 0.97
N ASP A 59 9.99 -3.52 2.11
CA ASP A 59 9.13 -2.94 3.15
C ASP A 59 9.02 -1.41 3.10
N PHE A 60 7.79 -0.91 3.05
CA PHE A 60 7.48 0.52 2.93
C PHE A 60 6.43 0.97 3.95
N ILE A 61 6.61 2.19 4.47
CA ILE A 61 5.60 2.88 5.29
C ILE A 61 5.00 4.05 4.50
N TYR A 62 3.68 4.05 4.44
CA TYR A 62 2.85 5.11 3.87
C TYR A 62 2.10 5.84 4.99
N LEU A 63 2.17 7.17 4.98
CA LEU A 63 1.38 8.03 5.88
C LEU A 63 0.42 8.89 5.05
N PRO A 64 -0.79 9.18 5.56
CA PRO A 64 -1.67 10.15 4.93
C PRO A 64 -1.01 11.53 4.87
N LYS A 65 -1.18 12.23 3.75
CA LYS A 65 -0.84 13.66 3.62
C LYS A 65 -1.73 14.53 4.50
#